data_AF-A0A6C0IR83-F1
#
_entry.id   AF-A0A6C0IR83-F1
#
_cell.length_a   1.000
_cell.length_b   1.000
_cell.length_c   1.000
_cell.angle_alpha   90.00
_cell.angle_beta   90.00
_cell.angle_gamma   90.00
#
_symmetry.space_group_name_H-M   'P 1'
#
loop_
_entity.id
_entity.type
_entity.pdbx_description
1 polymer ?
#
loop_
_entity_poly.entity_id
_entity_poly.type
_entity_poly.pdbx_seq_one_letter_code
_entity_poly.pdbx_strand_id
1 'polypeptide(L)'
;MSSLTKKDYTNILQYYKKQIPRSKRLLKINAEKIMANKLCKCIKKLDPENEAKSIGICTKTIFNSKGITRGKFQCKKKQRVTMKKRNKTISKKGGNNWDIEKGPKSDIEKNEYIKRIPPDYIKQQEKDIKRALSPISQEKVELVFAQGPPELREQNGMMNEDIESYANELAQPMETFGKGGKRRKTHKRY
;
A
#
# COMPACT_ATOMS: atom_id res chain seq x y z
N MET A 1 -26.41 21.65 -2.85
CA MET A 1 -25.30 20.67 -2.72
C MET A 1 -23.98 21.41 -2.66
N SER A 2 -23.18 21.19 -1.63
CA SER A 2 -21.94 21.95 -1.38
C SER A 2 -20.75 21.43 -2.18
N SER A 3 -19.85 22.35 -2.54
CA SER A 3 -18.56 22.02 -3.15
C SER A 3 -17.65 21.29 -2.16
N LEU A 4 -16.74 20.46 -2.67
CA LEU A 4 -15.74 19.76 -1.86
C LEU A 4 -14.64 20.72 -1.40
N THR A 5 -14.20 20.55 -0.15
CA THR A 5 -13.12 21.33 0.45
C THR A 5 -11.74 20.76 0.09
N LYS A 6 -10.67 21.54 0.31
CA LYS A 6 -9.29 21.05 0.11
C LYS A 6 -8.98 19.82 0.97
N LYS A 7 -9.51 19.77 2.20
CA LYS A 7 -9.35 18.62 3.13
C LYS A 7 -9.97 17.36 2.53
N ASP A 8 -11.17 17.46 1.96
CA ASP A 8 -11.85 16.31 1.35
C ASP A 8 -11.02 15.69 0.21
N TYR A 9 -10.47 16.51 -0.68
CA TYR A 9 -9.61 16.00 -1.76
C TYR A 9 -8.27 15.44 -1.24
N THR A 10 -7.74 16.00 -0.16
CA THR A 10 -6.50 15.51 0.48
C THR A 10 -6.72 14.11 1.05
N ASN A 11 -7.85 13.92 1.73
CA ASN A 11 -8.24 12.63 2.30
C ASN A 11 -8.41 11.55 1.21
N ILE A 12 -8.94 11.92 0.03
CA ILE A 12 -9.02 11.00 -1.12
C ILE A 12 -7.62 10.57 -1.56
N LEU A 13 -6.69 11.51 -1.74
CA LEU A 13 -5.33 11.20 -2.17
C LEU A 13 -4.58 10.34 -1.14
N GLN A 14 -4.76 10.62 0.15
CA GLN A 14 -4.21 9.83 1.25
C GLN A 14 -4.76 8.40 1.26
N TYR A 15 -6.07 8.23 1.10
CA TYR A 15 -6.72 6.91 1.04
C TYR A 15 -6.12 6.02 -0.05
N TYR A 16 -5.77 6.60 -1.20
CA TYR A 16 -5.15 5.87 -2.30
C TYR A 16 -3.60 5.89 -2.28
N LYS A 17 -2.99 6.33 -1.18
CA LYS A 17 -1.53 6.42 -0.99
C LYS A 17 -0.83 7.15 -2.15
N LYS A 18 -1.38 8.31 -2.57
CA LYS A 18 -0.81 9.16 -3.64
C LYS A 18 -0.16 10.41 -3.07
N GLN A 19 0.85 10.91 -3.78
CA GLN A 19 1.53 12.16 -3.42
C GLN A 19 0.56 13.33 -3.42
N ILE A 20 0.64 14.17 -2.39
CA ILE A 20 -0.25 15.32 -2.19
C ILE A 20 0.45 16.55 -2.78
N PRO A 21 -0.02 17.09 -3.91
CA PRO A 21 0.56 18.30 -4.48
C PRO A 21 0.21 19.51 -3.62
N ARG A 22 1.09 20.52 -3.60
CA ARG A 22 0.85 21.77 -2.87
C ARG A 22 -0.28 22.61 -3.49
N SER A 23 -0.42 22.59 -4.82
CA SER A 23 -1.40 23.37 -5.57
C SER A 23 -2.82 22.83 -5.42
N LYS A 24 -3.78 23.70 -5.06
CA LYS A 24 -5.21 23.37 -4.94
C LYS A 24 -5.79 22.80 -6.25
N ARG A 25 -5.38 23.36 -7.40
CA ARG A 25 -5.85 22.93 -8.72
C ARG A 25 -5.40 21.50 -9.04
N LEU A 26 -4.12 21.20 -8.83
CA LEU A 26 -3.56 19.86 -9.07
C LEU A 26 -4.17 18.83 -8.12
N LEU A 27 -4.41 19.21 -6.87
CA LEU A 27 -5.01 18.35 -5.86
C LEU A 27 -6.41 17.87 -6.31
N LYS A 28 -7.24 18.79 -6.80
CA LYS A 28 -8.55 18.47 -7.40
C LYS A 28 -8.43 17.55 -8.61
N ILE A 29 -7.59 17.93 -9.59
CA ILE A 29 -7.43 17.17 -10.84
C ILE A 29 -6.97 15.74 -10.55
N ASN A 30 -6.00 15.57 -9.66
CA ASN A 30 -5.47 14.25 -9.31
C ASN A 30 -6.53 13.39 -8.62
N ALA A 31 -7.26 13.95 -7.66
CA ALA A 31 -8.34 13.25 -6.98
C ALA A 31 -9.46 12.82 -7.95
N GLU A 32 -9.91 13.74 -8.81
CA GLU A 32 -10.93 13.46 -9.84
C GLU A 32 -10.43 12.39 -10.84
N LYS A 33 -9.18 12.46 -11.29
CA LYS A 33 -8.60 11.47 -12.21
C LYS A 33 -8.55 10.07 -11.60
N ILE A 34 -8.14 9.95 -10.33
CA ILE A 34 -8.09 8.65 -9.63
C ILE A 34 -9.49 8.06 -9.48
N MET A 35 -10.43 8.88 -9.02
CA MET A 35 -11.81 8.45 -8.80
C MET A 35 -12.49 8.06 -10.13
N ALA A 36 -12.25 8.81 -11.21
CA ALA A 36 -12.72 8.46 -12.54
C ALA A 36 -12.16 7.13 -13.00
N ASN A 37 -10.85 6.90 -12.85
CA ASN A 37 -10.21 5.66 -13.25
C ASN A 37 -10.79 4.46 -12.48
N LYS A 38 -10.97 4.58 -11.17
CA LYS A 38 -11.60 3.54 -10.34
C LYS A 38 -13.03 3.25 -10.79
N LEU A 39 -13.82 4.30 -11.06
CA LEU A 39 -15.19 4.17 -11.53
C LEU A 39 -15.24 3.43 -12.86
N CYS A 40 -14.45 3.86 -13.84
CA CYS A 40 -14.44 3.26 -15.17
C CYS A 40 -13.92 1.82 -15.15
N LYS A 41 -12.90 1.51 -14.34
CA LYS A 41 -12.42 0.14 -14.16
C LYS A 41 -13.48 -0.75 -13.51
N CYS A 42 -14.23 -0.24 -12.54
CA CYS A 42 -15.30 -1.00 -11.91
C CYS A 42 -16.43 -1.28 -12.91
N ILE A 43 -16.87 -0.27 -13.67
CA ILE A 43 -17.94 -0.44 -14.67
C ILE A 43 -17.53 -1.47 -15.72
N LYS A 44 -16.30 -1.38 -16.24
CA LYS A 44 -15.77 -2.33 -17.23
C LYS A 44 -15.60 -3.76 -16.71
N LYS A 45 -15.43 -3.94 -15.40
CA LYS A 45 -15.17 -5.24 -14.77
C LYS A 45 -16.42 -5.99 -14.33
N LEU A 46 -17.51 -5.28 -14.03
CA LEU A 46 -18.74 -5.90 -13.55
C LEU A 46 -19.51 -6.50 -14.71
N ASP A 47 -20.37 -5.70 -15.35
CA ASP A 47 -21.19 -6.14 -16.48
C ASP A 47 -21.00 -5.14 -17.63
N PRO A 48 -20.30 -5.51 -18.72
CA PRO A 48 -20.13 -4.65 -19.89
C PRO A 48 -21.43 -4.44 -20.68
N GLU A 49 -22.36 -5.40 -20.62
CA GLU A 49 -23.66 -5.34 -21.29
C GLU A 49 -24.64 -4.40 -20.56
N ASN A 50 -24.61 -4.44 -19.22
CA ASN A 50 -25.52 -3.68 -18.37
C ASN A 50 -24.81 -2.48 -17.71
N GLU A 51 -24.42 -1.49 -18.51
CA GLU A 51 -23.70 -0.29 -18.04
C GLU A 51 -24.44 0.40 -16.88
N ALA A 52 -25.78 0.53 -16.96
CA ALA A 52 -26.58 1.23 -15.96
C ALA A 52 -26.49 0.58 -14.56
N LYS A 53 -26.62 -0.76 -14.51
CA LYS A 53 -26.51 -1.54 -13.27
C LYS A 53 -25.11 -1.43 -12.67
N SER A 54 -24.08 -1.61 -13.51
CA SER A 54 -22.68 -1.45 -13.14
C SER A 54 -22.38 -0.06 -12.57
N ILE A 55 -22.93 1.00 -13.17
CA ILE A 55 -22.77 2.37 -12.68
C ILE A 55 -23.37 2.52 -11.28
N GLY A 56 -24.56 1.98 -11.02
CA GLY A 56 -25.20 2.05 -9.69
C GLY A 56 -24.34 1.41 -8.60
N ILE A 57 -23.89 0.17 -8.85
CA ILE A 57 -23.07 -0.60 -7.92
C ILE A 57 -21.73 0.09 -7.67
N CYS A 58 -21.01 0.46 -8.74
CA CYS A 58 -19.72 1.14 -8.64
C CYS A 58 -19.83 2.51 -7.97
N THR A 59 -20.92 3.25 -8.20
CA THR A 59 -21.14 4.55 -7.55
C THR A 59 -21.29 4.37 -6.04
N LYS A 60 -22.02 3.34 -5.61
CA LYS A 60 -22.23 3.03 -4.19
C LYS A 60 -20.90 2.73 -3.49
N THR A 61 -20.09 1.87 -4.09
CA THR A 61 -18.82 1.40 -3.49
C THR A 61 -17.70 2.42 -3.56
N ILE A 62 -17.62 3.22 -4.63
CA ILE A 62 -16.51 4.15 -4.84
C ILE A 62 -16.77 5.50 -4.18
N PHE A 63 -17.98 6.06 -4.35
CA PHE A 63 -18.32 7.42 -3.90
C PHE A 63 -19.16 7.43 -2.63
N ASN A 64 -20.31 6.75 -2.63
CA ASN A 64 -21.29 6.87 -1.55
C ASN A 64 -20.73 6.35 -0.22
N SER A 65 -19.92 5.29 -0.25
CA SER A 65 -19.19 4.74 0.90
C SER A 65 -18.23 5.75 1.54
N LYS A 66 -17.79 6.77 0.80
CA LYS A 66 -16.84 7.82 1.24
C LYS A 66 -17.54 9.13 1.58
N GLY A 67 -18.87 9.17 1.61
CA GLY A 67 -19.62 10.40 1.90
C GLY A 67 -19.58 11.45 0.78
N ILE A 68 -19.30 11.02 -0.45
CA ILE A 68 -19.22 11.87 -1.64
C ILE A 68 -20.25 11.38 -2.65
N THR A 69 -20.84 12.28 -3.43
CA THR A 69 -21.70 11.93 -4.55
C THR A 69 -20.99 12.19 -5.88
N ARG A 70 -21.20 11.31 -6.86
CA ARG A 70 -20.71 11.54 -8.22
C ARG A 70 -21.59 12.58 -8.92
N GLY A 71 -20.97 13.42 -9.72
CA GLY A 71 -21.61 14.26 -10.72
C GLY A 71 -21.54 13.62 -12.10
N LYS A 72 -21.34 14.48 -13.11
CA LYS A 72 -21.08 14.08 -14.48
C LYS A 72 -19.75 13.32 -14.53
N PHE A 73 -19.74 12.16 -15.18
CA PHE A 73 -18.55 11.35 -15.41
C PHE A 73 -18.51 10.88 -16.87
N GLN A 74 -17.31 10.59 -17.37
CA GLN A 74 -17.10 10.05 -18.71
C GLN A 74 -15.97 9.00 -18.66
N CYS A 75 -16.18 7.85 -19.31
CA CYS A 75 -15.23 6.73 -19.31
C CYS A 75 -14.67 6.37 -20.69
N LYS A 76 -15.38 6.70 -21.79
CA LYS A 76 -15.02 6.25 -23.15
C LYS A 76 -13.81 7.00 -23.75
N LYS A 77 -13.80 8.34 -23.66
CA LYS A 77 -12.73 9.19 -24.19
C LYS A 77 -11.70 9.53 -23.11
N LYS A 78 -11.89 10.67 -22.44
CA LYS A 78 -11.08 11.11 -21.30
C LYS A 78 -11.80 10.74 -20.01
N GLN A 79 -11.13 9.96 -19.16
CA GLN A 79 -11.66 9.58 -17.86
C GLN A 79 -11.73 10.82 -16.96
N ARG A 80 -12.94 11.29 -16.69
CA ARG A 80 -13.19 12.42 -15.79
C ARG A 80 -14.43 12.17 -14.95
N VAL A 81 -14.42 12.68 -13.74
CA VAL A 81 -15.58 12.69 -12.85
C VAL A 81 -15.59 13.99 -12.08
N THR A 82 -16.76 14.60 -11.99
CA THR A 82 -17.02 15.70 -11.06
C THR A 82 -17.56 15.13 -9.77
N MET A 83 -17.13 15.67 -8.64
CA MET A 83 -17.54 15.18 -7.32
C MET A 83 -18.21 16.29 -6.53
N LYS A 84 -19.18 15.90 -5.69
CA LYS A 84 -19.89 16.82 -4.79
C LYS A 84 -19.95 16.23 -3.39
N LYS A 85 -20.04 17.09 -2.39
CA LYS A 85 -20.21 16.63 -1.02
C LYS A 85 -21.61 16.06 -0.86
N ARG A 86 -21.72 14.88 -0.22
CA ARG A 86 -23.02 14.32 0.13
C ARG A 86 -23.55 15.08 1.34
N ASN A 87 -24.73 15.66 1.22
CA ASN A 87 -25.47 16.13 2.39
C ASN A 87 -25.96 14.88 3.13
N LYS A 88 -25.39 14.59 4.31
CA LYS A 88 -25.96 13.60 5.22
C LYS A 88 -27.24 14.24 5.76
N THR A 89 -28.38 14.02 5.11
CA THR A 89 -29.65 14.19 5.80
C THR A 89 -29.60 13.17 6.93
N ILE A 90 -29.54 13.61 8.17
CA ILE A 90 -29.52 12.73 9.35
C ILE A 90 -30.90 12.09 9.41
N SER A 91 -31.14 11.06 8.60
CA SER A 91 -32.22 10.12 8.86
C SER A 91 -31.75 9.30 10.05
N LYS A 92 -32.36 9.53 11.23
CA LYS A 92 -32.08 8.86 12.51
C LYS A 92 -32.40 7.34 12.51
N LYS A 93 -32.08 6.62 11.44
CA LYS A 93 -32.22 5.17 11.35
C LYS A 93 -30.88 4.57 10.91
N GLY A 94 -30.07 4.23 11.91
CA GLY A 94 -29.10 3.12 11.88
C GLY A 94 -28.04 3.12 10.77
N GLY A 95 -27.39 4.24 10.48
CA GLY A 95 -26.36 4.31 9.43
C GLY A 95 -24.99 4.71 9.99
N ASN A 96 -24.06 3.76 10.01
CA ASN A 96 -22.67 3.86 10.47
C ASN A 96 -22.08 5.24 10.20
N ASN A 97 -21.72 5.94 11.27
CA ASN A 97 -21.05 7.23 11.19
C ASN A 97 -19.64 7.01 10.63
N TRP A 98 -19.47 7.16 9.32
CA TRP A 98 -18.16 7.36 8.73
C TRP A 98 -17.78 8.81 9.01
N ASP A 99 -17.12 9.03 10.14
CA ASP A 99 -16.29 10.20 10.36
C ASP A 99 -15.21 10.18 9.29
N ILE A 100 -15.18 11.22 8.46
CA ILE A 100 -14.17 11.45 7.40
C ILE A 100 -12.74 11.58 8.01
N GLU A 101 -12.62 11.49 9.33
CA GLU A 101 -11.37 11.54 10.11
C GLU A 101 -10.67 10.18 10.25
N LYS A 102 -11.35 9.06 9.98
CA LYS A 102 -10.66 7.77 9.89
C LYS A 102 -10.13 7.62 8.46
N GLY A 103 -8.89 8.07 8.26
CA GLY A 103 -8.07 7.76 7.09
C GLY A 103 -7.97 6.24 6.86
N PRO A 104 -7.28 5.78 5.79
CA PRO A 104 -7.04 4.35 5.63
C PRO A 104 -6.47 3.86 6.95
N LYS A 105 -7.11 2.86 7.57
CA LYS A 105 -6.53 2.18 8.73
C LYS A 105 -5.11 1.84 8.30
N SER A 106 -4.16 2.45 8.99
CA SER A 106 -2.74 2.18 8.81
C SER A 106 -2.56 0.67 8.84
N ASP A 107 -1.48 0.17 8.25
CA ASP A 107 -1.20 -1.24 8.01
C ASP A 107 -1.23 -2.16 9.28
N ILE A 108 -1.66 -1.65 10.45
CA ILE A 108 -2.01 -2.35 11.69
C ILE A 108 -3.12 -3.41 11.50
N GLU A 109 -4.11 -3.20 10.62
CA GLU A 109 -5.23 -4.16 10.50
C GLU A 109 -4.94 -5.37 9.60
N LYS A 110 -3.84 -5.36 8.82
CA LYS A 110 -3.34 -6.58 8.18
C LYS A 110 -2.81 -7.59 9.21
N ASN A 111 -2.42 -7.11 10.38
CA ASN A 111 -1.87 -7.95 11.44
C ASN A 111 -2.95 -8.79 12.14
N GLU A 112 -4.23 -8.41 12.05
CA GLU A 112 -5.32 -9.20 12.65
C GLU A 112 -5.72 -10.40 11.78
N TYR A 113 -5.62 -10.29 10.46
CA TYR A 113 -5.81 -11.42 9.55
C TYR A 113 -4.64 -12.42 9.66
N ILE A 114 -3.40 -11.93 9.76
CA ILE A 114 -2.21 -12.77 9.98
C ILE A 114 -2.30 -13.53 11.32
N LYS A 115 -2.83 -12.89 12.37
CA LYS A 115 -3.09 -13.53 13.67
C LYS A 115 -4.20 -14.59 13.66
N ARG A 116 -5.02 -14.65 12.59
CA ARG A 116 -6.09 -15.66 12.41
C ARG A 116 -5.67 -16.81 11.50
N ILE A 117 -4.49 -16.75 10.87
CA ILE A 117 -3.97 -17.86 10.09
C ILE A 117 -3.48 -18.94 11.07
N PRO A 118 -4.01 -20.17 11.01
CA PRO A 118 -3.49 -21.27 11.82
C PRO A 118 -1.99 -21.45 11.57
N PRO A 119 -1.15 -21.57 12.60
CA PRO A 119 0.30 -21.70 12.43
C PRO A 119 0.69 -22.93 11.58
N ASP A 120 -0.17 -23.94 11.54
CA ASP A 120 0.03 -25.17 10.77
C ASP A 120 -0.06 -24.94 9.26
N TYR A 121 -0.83 -23.94 8.83
CA TYR A 121 -0.95 -23.57 7.43
C TYR A 121 0.35 -22.96 6.89
N ILE A 122 1.02 -22.12 7.69
CA ILE A 122 2.30 -21.51 7.31
C ILE A 122 3.39 -22.58 7.21
N LYS A 123 3.45 -23.50 8.19
CA LYS A 123 4.39 -24.64 8.16
C LYS A 123 4.17 -25.55 6.95
N GLN A 124 2.91 -25.74 6.54
CA GLN A 124 2.58 -26.51 5.35
C GLN A 124 3.05 -25.80 4.07
N GLN A 125 2.80 -24.49 3.94
CA GLN A 125 3.28 -23.71 2.80
C GLN A 125 4.81 -23.70 2.71
N GLU A 126 5.52 -23.60 3.83
CA GLU A 126 6.99 -23.66 3.83
C GLU A 126 7.51 -25.03 3.38
N LYS A 127 6.85 -26.13 3.78
CA LYS A 127 7.21 -27.48 3.30
C LYS A 127 6.96 -27.63 1.81
N ASP A 128 5.84 -27.12 1.32
CA ASP A 128 5.47 -27.22 -0.10
C ASP A 128 6.39 -26.35 -0.97
N ILE A 129 6.76 -25.15 -0.52
CA ILE A 129 7.75 -24.28 -1.19
C ILE A 129 9.13 -24.94 -1.21
N LYS A 130 9.60 -25.52 -0.08
CA LYS A 130 10.89 -26.22 -0.02
C LYS A 130 10.94 -27.44 -0.94
N ARG A 131 9.85 -28.21 -1.01
CA ARG A 131 9.71 -29.35 -1.93
C ARG A 131 9.68 -28.91 -3.39
N ALA A 132 9.08 -27.76 -3.70
CA ALA A 132 9.05 -27.22 -5.06
C ALA A 132 10.40 -26.62 -5.51
N LEU A 133 11.22 -26.12 -4.58
CA LEU A 133 12.52 -25.50 -4.88
C LEU A 133 13.70 -26.48 -4.86
N SER A 134 13.55 -27.67 -4.26
CA SER A 134 14.63 -28.67 -4.22
C SER A 134 15.06 -29.19 -5.60
N PRO A 135 14.20 -29.34 -6.62
CA PRO A 135 14.64 -29.76 -7.95
C PRO A 135 15.23 -28.59 -8.77
N ILE A 136 14.77 -27.37 -8.52
CA ILE A 136 15.08 -26.19 -9.36
C ILE A 136 16.51 -25.66 -9.09
N SER A 137 17.07 -25.93 -7.91
CA SER A 137 18.38 -25.38 -7.50
C SER A 137 19.59 -26.19 -7.95
N GLN A 138 19.44 -27.49 -8.26
CA GLN A 138 20.57 -28.32 -8.71
C GLN A 138 20.66 -28.35 -10.25
N GLU A 139 19.52 -28.51 -10.94
CA GLU A 139 19.50 -28.64 -12.40
C GLU A 139 19.84 -27.33 -13.13
N LYS A 140 19.53 -26.17 -12.53
CA LYS A 140 19.77 -24.86 -13.14
C LYS A 140 21.18 -24.30 -12.91
N VAL A 141 21.89 -24.78 -11.88
CA VAL A 141 23.27 -24.39 -11.60
C VAL A 141 24.22 -25.16 -12.52
N GLU A 142 24.02 -26.46 -12.74
CA GLU A 142 24.85 -27.23 -13.69
C GLU A 142 24.70 -26.77 -15.14
N LEU A 143 23.51 -26.38 -15.58
CA LEU A 143 23.27 -25.93 -16.96
C LEU A 143 23.91 -24.56 -17.27
N VAL A 144 24.05 -23.69 -16.26
CA VAL A 144 24.74 -22.39 -16.40
C VAL A 144 26.27 -22.57 -16.41
N PHE A 145 26.80 -23.57 -15.70
CA PHE A 145 28.24 -23.84 -15.68
C PHE A 145 28.75 -24.62 -16.91
N ALA A 146 27.89 -25.34 -17.63
CA ALA A 146 28.30 -26.13 -18.81
C ALA A 146 28.39 -25.34 -20.13
N GLN A 147 27.86 -24.11 -20.21
CA GLN A 147 27.77 -23.34 -21.47
C GLN A 147 28.46 -21.96 -21.42
N GLY A 148 29.22 -21.67 -20.37
CA GLY A 148 29.96 -20.41 -20.25
C GLY A 148 31.27 -20.41 -21.06
N PRO A 149 31.56 -19.37 -21.85
CA PRO A 149 32.86 -19.23 -22.52
C PRO A 149 34.00 -19.12 -21.47
N PRO A 150 35.16 -19.76 -21.71
CA PRO A 150 36.26 -19.85 -20.74
C PRO A 150 36.85 -18.50 -20.31
N GLU A 151 36.61 -17.42 -21.06
CA GLU A 151 37.09 -16.06 -20.78
C GLU A 151 36.49 -15.40 -19.52
N LEU A 152 35.38 -15.89 -18.98
CA LEU A 152 34.77 -15.33 -17.77
C LEU A 152 35.18 -16.02 -16.46
N ARG A 153 36.09 -17.00 -16.51
CA ARG A 153 36.55 -17.71 -15.30
C ARG A 153 37.63 -16.95 -14.53
N GLU A 154 38.42 -16.10 -15.18
CA GLU A 154 39.50 -15.34 -14.53
C GLU A 154 39.03 -14.02 -13.89
N GLN A 155 37.97 -13.39 -14.42
CA GLN A 155 37.47 -12.12 -13.85
C GLN A 155 36.66 -12.31 -12.55
N ASN A 156 36.10 -13.50 -12.33
CA ASN A 156 35.35 -13.83 -11.11
C ASN A 156 36.24 -14.25 -9.93
N GLY A 157 37.55 -14.44 -10.14
CA GLY A 157 38.52 -14.66 -9.07
C GLY A 157 38.85 -13.37 -8.31
N MET A 158 39.15 -12.29 -9.04
CA MET A 158 39.57 -11.02 -8.42
C MET A 158 38.44 -10.27 -7.68
N MET A 159 37.18 -10.45 -8.07
CA MET A 159 36.05 -9.76 -7.42
C MET A 159 35.61 -10.39 -6.09
N ASN A 160 36.02 -11.63 -5.78
CA ASN A 160 35.61 -12.30 -4.54
C ASN A 160 36.54 -11.99 -3.34
N GLU A 161 37.80 -11.67 -3.59
CA GLU A 161 38.74 -11.27 -2.54
C GLU A 161 38.38 -9.90 -1.93
N ASP A 162 37.86 -8.98 -2.75
CA ASP A 162 37.40 -7.66 -2.30
C ASP A 162 36.13 -7.73 -1.43
N ILE A 163 35.27 -8.73 -1.65
CA ILE A 163 34.02 -8.88 -0.91
C ILE A 163 34.27 -9.50 0.48
N GLU A 164 35.19 -10.46 0.60
CA GLU A 164 35.58 -11.03 1.91
C GLU A 164 36.34 -10.04 2.78
N SER A 165 37.12 -9.14 2.18
CA SER A 165 37.79 -8.02 2.86
C SER A 165 36.78 -7.08 3.54
N TYR A 166 35.75 -6.64 2.80
CA TYR A 166 34.71 -5.74 3.32
C TYR A 166 33.79 -6.38 4.38
N ALA A 167 33.53 -7.69 4.28
CA ALA A 167 32.69 -8.40 5.24
C ALA A 167 33.36 -8.50 6.63
N ASN A 168 34.69 -8.63 6.67
CA ASN A 168 35.45 -8.72 7.91
C ASN A 168 35.61 -7.37 8.64
N GLU A 169 35.57 -6.24 7.92
CA GLU A 169 35.60 -4.91 8.54
C GLU A 169 34.29 -4.55 9.28
N LEU A 170 33.14 -5.06 8.81
CA LEU A 170 31.83 -4.77 9.43
C LEU A 170 31.52 -5.63 10.66
N ALA A 171 32.35 -6.62 10.97
CA ALA A 171 32.14 -7.57 12.07
C ALA A 171 32.77 -7.13 13.41
N GLN A 172 33.10 -5.85 13.60
CA GLN A 172 33.61 -5.38 14.90
C GLN A 172 32.46 -5.25 15.93
N PRO A 173 32.61 -5.79 17.14
CA PRO A 173 31.57 -5.81 18.16
C PRO A 173 31.34 -4.41 18.77
N MET A 174 30.09 -3.95 18.74
CA MET A 174 29.67 -2.77 19.51
C MET A 174 29.75 -3.05 21.01
N GLU A 175 30.79 -2.52 21.65
CA GLU A 175 30.91 -2.51 23.09
C GLU A 175 29.80 -1.68 23.76
N THR A 176 29.29 -2.24 24.84
CA THR A 176 28.13 -1.77 25.61
C THR A 176 28.46 -0.51 26.41
N PHE A 177 27.81 0.61 26.12
CA PHE A 177 27.88 1.81 26.98
C PHE A 177 26.90 1.72 28.15
N GLY A 178 27.48 1.87 29.34
CA GLY A 178 26.90 1.62 30.65
C GLY A 178 25.73 2.52 31.06
N LYS A 179 24.92 1.94 31.96
CA LYS A 179 23.86 2.60 32.74
C LYS A 179 24.45 3.68 33.65
N GLY A 180 23.99 4.93 33.51
CA GLY A 180 24.37 6.05 34.37
C GLY A 180 23.16 6.87 34.83
N GLY A 181 22.28 6.29 35.66
CA GLY A 181 21.18 7.01 36.30
C GLY A 181 21.53 7.43 37.72
N LYS A 182 21.84 8.71 37.96
CA LYS A 182 21.89 9.30 39.31
C LYS A 182 20.86 10.42 39.48
N ARG A 183 20.06 10.21 40.53
CA ARG A 183 18.90 10.96 41.04
C ARG A 183 19.18 12.46 41.22
N ARG A 184 18.26 13.31 40.73
CA ARG A 184 18.12 14.70 41.17
C ARG A 184 17.43 14.74 42.55
N LYS A 185 18.12 15.32 43.54
CA LYS A 185 17.54 15.68 44.84
C LYS A 185 16.67 16.93 44.67
N THR A 186 15.44 16.87 45.16
CA THR A 186 14.56 18.03 45.30
C THR A 186 14.97 18.83 46.54
N HIS A 187 15.19 20.13 46.37
CA HIS A 187 15.43 21.07 47.46
C HIS A 187 14.08 21.53 48.01
N LYS A 188 13.83 21.27 49.29
CA LYS A 188 12.77 21.89 50.08
C LYS A 188 13.35 23.18 50.66
N ARG A 189 12.76 24.34 50.37
CA ARG A 189 12.99 25.59 51.11
C ARG A 189 11.63 26.04 51.65
N TYR A 190 11.62 26.09 52.99
CA TYR A 190 10.80 26.85 53.94
C TYR A 190 9.35 27.16 53.56
#